data_AF-A0A7R9GLC5-F1
#
_entry.id   AF-A0A7R9GLC5-F1
#
_cell.length_a   1.000
_cell.length_b   1.000
_cell.length_c   1.000
_cell.angle_alpha   90.00
_cell.angle_beta   90.00
_cell.angle_gamma   90.00
#
_symmetry.space_group_name_H-M   'P 1'
#
loop_
_entity.id
_entity.type
_entity.pdbx_description
1 polymer ?
#
loop_
_entity_poly.entity_id
_entity_poly.type
_entity_poly.pdbx_seq_one_letter_code
_entity_poly.pdbx_strand_id
1 'polypeptide(L)' 'MEEISSSDGSLSAIGVPRIRLEEQTLWKKFNTLTNEMIVTKNGRRMFPVVKVSISGLDPSAMYSVLLEFVQIDNNR' A
#
# COMPACT_ATOMS: atom_id res chain seq x y z
N MET A 1 -42.68 27.23 8.48
CA MET A 1 -42.93 27.38 7.03
C MET A 1 -42.24 28.68 6.65
N GLU A 2 -41.05 28.72 6.10
CA GLU A 2 -40.41 27.84 5.10
C GLU A 2 -39.19 27.07 5.63
N GLU A 3 -39.08 25.81 5.21
CA GLU A 3 -37.81 25.14 5.02
C GLU A 3 -37.07 25.81 3.86
N ILE A 4 -35.80 26.19 4.05
CA ILE A 4 -34.91 26.49 2.94
C ILE A 4 -33.71 25.54 3.03
N SER A 5 -33.90 24.45 2.29
CA SER A 5 -32.92 23.58 1.61
C SER A 5 -31.49 23.56 2.16
N SER A 6 -31.17 22.44 2.79
CA SER A 6 -29.83 21.85 2.83
C SER A 6 -29.23 21.76 1.42
N SER A 7 -28.30 22.65 1.10
CA SER A 7 -27.39 22.48 -0.04
C SER A 7 -26.23 21.59 0.42
N ASP A 8 -26.45 20.30 0.21
CA ASP A 8 -25.51 19.18 0.12
C ASP A 8 -24.06 19.46 0.54
N GLY A 9 -23.76 19.15 1.79
CA GLY A 9 -22.40 18.96 2.29
C GLY A 9 -21.78 17.65 1.81
N SER A 10 -21.50 17.53 0.50
CA SER A 10 -20.83 16.35 -0.08
C SER A 10 -19.32 16.50 -0.23
N LEU A 11 -18.66 17.38 0.53
CA LEU A 11 -17.27 17.12 0.94
C LEU A 11 -17.26 16.02 2.01
N SER A 12 -17.80 14.85 1.67
CA SER A 12 -17.65 13.65 2.47
C SER A 12 -16.15 13.46 2.66
N ALA A 13 -15.72 13.55 3.92
CA ALA A 13 -14.34 13.70 4.33
C ALA A 13 -13.42 12.78 3.53
N ILE A 14 -12.63 13.34 2.61
CA ILE A 14 -11.53 12.61 1.99
C ILE A 14 -10.68 12.12 3.17
N GLY A 15 -10.65 10.81 3.35
CA GLY A 15 -9.89 10.20 4.43
C GLY A 15 -8.41 10.53 4.27
N VAL A 16 -7.65 10.43 5.36
CA VAL A 16 -6.19 10.45 5.22
C VAL A 16 -5.79 9.16 4.47
N PRO A 17 -5.06 9.24 3.34
CA PRO A 17 -4.57 8.07 2.65
C PRO A 17 -3.76 7.18 3.59
N ARG A 18 -4.07 5.89 3.61
CA ARG A 18 -3.40 4.89 4.44
C ARG A 18 -3.06 3.68 3.60
N ILE A 19 -1.85 3.16 3.80
CA ILE A 19 -1.38 1.93 3.17
C ILE A 19 -1.02 0.96 4.29
N ARG A 20 -1.48 -0.29 4.18
CA ARG A 20 -1.14 -1.37 5.10
C ARG A 20 -0.55 -2.53 4.31
N LEU A 21 0.60 -3.01 4.75
CA LEU A 21 1.12 -4.30 4.33
C LEU A 21 0.19 -5.40 4.86
N GLU A 22 -0.24 -6.31 3.99
CA GLU A 22 -0.97 -7.52 4.38
C GLU A 22 0.03 -8.57 4.89
N GLU A 23 -0.46 -9.54 5.68
CA GLU A 23 0.39 -10.61 6.24
C GLU A 23 1.62 -10.11 7.04
N GLN A 24 1.50 -8.97 7.73
CA GLN A 24 2.62 -8.35 8.47
C GLN A 24 3.31 -9.29 9.45
N THR A 25 2.56 -10.21 10.07
CA THR A 25 3.13 -11.20 10.99
C THR A 25 4.08 -12.16 10.26
N LEU A 26 3.78 -12.54 9.02
CA LEU A 26 4.67 -13.38 8.20
C LEU A 26 5.92 -12.59 7.81
N TRP A 27 5.74 -11.35 7.32
CA TRP A 27 6.85 -10.46 6.99
C TRP A 27 7.78 -10.21 8.18
N LYS A 28 7.24 -10.02 9.39
CA LYS A 28 8.04 -9.87 10.61
C LYS A 28 8.87 -11.13 10.91
N LYS A 29 8.31 -12.33 10.73
CA LYS A 29 9.06 -13.59 10.90
C LYS A 29 10.21 -13.72 9.90
N PHE A 30 9.98 -13.36 8.64
CA PHE A 30 11.02 -13.35 7.62
C PHE A 30 12.11 -12.32 7.94
N ASN A 31 11.73 -11.13 8.37
CA ASN A 31 12.67 -10.09 8.78
C ASN A 31 13.57 -10.54 9.94
N THR A 32 13.01 -11.27 10.94
CA THR A 32 13.81 -11.80 12.05
C THR A 32 14.79 -12.90 11.67
N LEU A 33 14.61 -13.52 10.50
CA LEU A 33 15.44 -14.62 9.99
C LEU A 33 16.34 -14.18 8.83
N THR A 34 16.49 -12.87 8.61
CA THR A 34 17.11 -12.29 7.41
C THR A 34 16.33 -12.66 6.15
N ASN A 35 15.45 -11.76 5.73
CA ASN A 35 14.58 -11.98 4.57
C ASN A 35 15.40 -12.02 3.27
N GLU A 36 15.63 -13.23 2.74
CA GLU A 36 16.33 -13.47 1.48
C GLU A 36 15.34 -13.72 0.32
N MET A 37 15.73 -13.31 -0.89
CA MET A 37 14.92 -13.46 -2.10
C MET A 37 15.71 -14.18 -3.18
N ILE A 38 15.09 -15.17 -3.82
CA ILE A 38 15.71 -15.91 -4.93
C ILE A 38 15.53 -15.11 -6.22
N VAL A 39 16.62 -14.82 -6.93
CA VAL A 39 16.62 -14.22 -8.26
C VAL A 39 17.04 -15.28 -9.29
N THR A 40 16.29 -15.41 -10.37
CA THR A 40 16.64 -16.32 -11.48
C THR A 40 16.54 -15.60 -12.82
N LYS A 41 17.23 -16.13 -13.85
CA LYS A 41 17.20 -15.57 -15.21
C LYS A 41 15.78 -15.45 -15.79
N ASN A 42 14.90 -16.40 -15.46
CA ASN A 42 13.51 -16.41 -15.94
C ASN A 42 12.57 -15.62 -15.01
N GLY A 43 13.11 -14.97 -13.98
CA GLY A 43 12.35 -14.36 -12.91
C GLY A 43 11.87 -15.38 -11.87
N ARG A 44 11.55 -14.88 -10.68
CA ARG A 44 10.94 -15.65 -9.60
C ARG A 44 9.97 -14.72 -8.87
N ARG A 45 8.82 -15.24 -8.45
CA ARG A 45 7.93 -14.50 -7.55
C ARG A 45 8.60 -14.39 -6.18
N MET A 46 8.63 -13.19 -5.62
CA MET A 46 9.07 -12.97 -4.25
C MET A 46 8.21 -13.77 -3.27
N PHE A 47 8.82 -14.17 -2.16
CA PHE A 47 8.12 -14.75 -1.03
C PHE A 47 8.66 -14.17 0.28
N PRO A 48 7.82 -13.60 1.15
CA PRO A 48 6.37 -13.43 0.99
C PRO A 48 6.01 -12.46 -0.16
N VAL A 49 4.79 -12.55 -0.68
CA VAL A 49 4.32 -11.63 -1.73
C VAL A 49 4.02 -10.27 -1.12
N VAL A 50 4.48 -9.19 -1.75
CA VAL A 50 4.13 -7.82 -1.34
C VAL A 50 2.67 -7.59 -1.70
N LYS A 51 1.82 -7.51 -0.68
CA LYS A 51 0.39 -7.29 -0.83
C LYS A 51 -0.02 -6.16 0.08
N VAL A 52 -0.71 -5.17 -0.45
CA VAL A 52 -1.05 -3.95 0.27
C VAL A 52 -2.54 -3.65 0.15
N SER A 53 -3.14 -3.20 1.25
CA SER A 53 -4.48 -2.62 1.24
C SER A 53 -4.34 -1.10 1.36
N ILE A 54 -5.01 -0.38 0.45
CA ILE A 54 -5.00 1.09 0.41
C ILE A 54 -6.41 1.58 0.78
N SER A 55 -6.49 2.58 1.66
CA SER A 55 -7.77 3.20 2.06
C SER A 55 -7.63 4.72 2.23
N GLY A 56 -8.76 5.42 2.28
CA GLY A 56 -8.78 6.88 2.43
C GLY A 56 -8.37 7.64 1.17
N LEU A 57 -8.40 7.01 -0.01
CA LEU A 57 -8.24 7.73 -1.27
C LEU A 57 -9.56 8.40 -1.65
N ASP A 58 -9.48 9.53 -2.34
CA ASP A 58 -10.62 10.13 -3.03
C ASP A 58 -11.08 9.18 -4.16
N PRO A 59 -12.33 8.67 -4.12
CA PRO A 59 -12.84 7.77 -5.16
C PRO A 59 -12.97 8.40 -6.54
N SER A 60 -12.98 9.73 -6.65
CA SER A 60 -13.15 10.47 -7.91
C SER A 60 -11.84 10.76 -8.64
N ALA A 61 -10.69 10.48 -8.01
CA ALA A 61 -9.37 10.76 -8.56
C ALA A 61 -8.71 9.50 -9.18
N MET A 62 -7.76 9.73 -10.09
CA MET A 62 -6.96 8.69 -10.72
C MET A 62 -5.59 8.58 -10.06
N TYR A 63 -5.17 7.35 -9.76
CA TYR A 63 -3.91 7.07 -9.07
C TYR A 63 -3.05 6.08 -9.84
N SER A 64 -1.74 6.21 -9.70
CA SER A 64 -0.75 5.20 -10.13
C SER A 64 -0.06 4.62 -8.90
N VAL A 65 0.22 3.32 -8.91
CA VAL A 65 0.97 2.64 -7.85
C VAL A 65 2.26 2.11 -8.47
N LEU A 66 3.40 2.47 -7.88
CA LEU A 66 4.72 2.01 -8.27
C LEU A 66 5.35 1.26 -7.09
N LEU A 67 6.05 0.16 -7.41
CA LEU A 67 6.92 -0.56 -6.49
C LEU A 67 8.33 -0.53 -7.05
N GLU A 68 9.26 -0.01 -6.26
CA GLU A 68 10.68 0.06 -6.59
C GLU A 68 11.50 -0.63 -5.51
N PHE A 69 12.57 -1.32 -5.90
CA PHE A 69 13.56 -1.88 -5.00
C PHE A 69 14.84 -1.06 -5.09
N VAL A 70 15.25 -0.49 -3.96
CA VAL A 70 16.50 0.28 -3.85
C VAL A 70 17.49 -0.48 -2.97
N GLN A 71 18.77 -0.35 -3.30
CA GLN A 71 19.86 -0.91 -2.50
C GLN A 71 19.96 -0.16 -1.16
N ILE A 72 20.04 -0.90 -0.05
CA ILE A 72 20.09 -0.31 1.31
C ILE A 72 21.54 -0.08 1.76
N ASP A 73 22.48 -0.90 1.33
CA ASP A 73 23.90 -0.79 1.67
C ASP A 73 24.81 -1.17 0.50
N ASN A 74 26.04 -0.63 0.49
CA ASN A 74 27.04 -0.90 -0.55
C ASN A 74 27.85 -2.19 -0.29
N ASN A 75 27.35 -3.08 0.55
CA ASN A 75 28.04 -4.33 0.86
C ASN A 75 27.76 -5.35 -0.25
N ARG A 76 28.79 -6.15 -0.56
CA ARG A 76 28.84 -7.04 -1.72
C ARG A 76 28.74 -8.49 -1.30
#